data_AF-A0A1V1T0V1-F1
#
_entry.id   AF-A0A1V1T0V1-F1
#
_cell.length_a   1.000
_cell.length_b   1.000
_cell.length_c   1.000
_cell.angle_alpha   90.00
_cell.angle_beta   90.00
_cell.angle_gamma   90.00
#
_symmetry.space_group_name_H-M   'P 1'
#
loop_
_entity.id
_entity.type
_entity.pdbx_description
1 polymer ?
#
loop_
_entity_poly.entity_id
_entity_poly.type
_entity_poly.pdbx_seq_one_letter_code
_entity_poly.pdbx_strand_id
1 'polypeptide(L)'
;MSSSIPESDQECSPYVRCELAIRKNSTAALKDSLTYAKLLLGSEYTSFLEEVFCDVLNHRSIPLILHMLDHEGVPPTNVLPSSIYDWATEALIDALSSRGWDINTKGRGVRPGYRLIDDLVKQRNGKEDLARGLIDERSAAINAGQNEPNERDPSPILEICAAFGSLAMF
;
A
#
# COMPACT_ATOMS: atom_id res chain seq x y z
N MET A 1 -41.70 29.50 -18.93
CA MET A 1 -40.85 29.82 -17.77
C MET A 1 -39.82 28.72 -17.66
N SER A 2 -38.68 28.90 -18.33
CA SER A 2 -37.57 27.95 -18.28
C SER A 2 -36.76 28.26 -17.03
N SER A 3 -36.84 27.36 -16.05
CA SER A 3 -35.96 27.36 -14.89
C SER A 3 -34.63 26.78 -15.34
N SER A 4 -33.69 27.64 -15.70
CA SER A 4 -32.30 27.25 -15.99
C SER A 4 -31.67 26.79 -14.68
N ILE A 5 -31.40 25.49 -14.57
CA ILE A 5 -30.50 24.94 -13.56
C ILE A 5 -29.10 25.51 -13.86
N PRO A 6 -28.35 26.02 -12.86
CA PRO A 6 -27.02 26.55 -13.12
C PRO A 6 -26.09 25.45 -13.67
N GLU A 7 -25.52 25.70 -14.85
CA GLU A 7 -24.64 24.81 -15.63
C GLU A 7 -23.27 24.53 -14.97
N SER A 8 -23.01 24.98 -13.74
CA SER A 8 -21.71 24.79 -13.07
C SER A 8 -21.56 23.44 -12.35
N ASP A 9 -22.66 22.70 -12.16
CA ASP A 9 -22.67 21.39 -11.50
C ASP A 9 -22.79 20.22 -12.51
N GLN A 10 -22.68 20.50 -13.81
CA GLN A 10 -22.65 19.48 -14.86
C GLN A 10 -21.31 18.71 -14.85
N GLU A 11 -21.40 17.49 -14.33
CA GLU A 11 -20.59 16.32 -14.71
C GLU A 11 -19.08 16.40 -14.46
N CYS A 12 -18.68 16.79 -13.26
CA CYS A 12 -17.33 16.43 -12.79
C CYS A 12 -17.26 14.90 -12.68
N SER A 13 -16.44 14.28 -13.53
CA SER A 13 -16.32 12.82 -13.60
C SER A 13 -15.99 12.23 -12.21
N PRO A 14 -16.45 11.01 -11.89
CA PRO A 14 -16.14 10.35 -10.62
C PRO A 14 -14.64 10.36 -10.28
N TYR A 15 -13.79 10.19 -11.29
CA TYR A 15 -12.33 10.26 -11.14
C TYR A 15 -11.86 11.63 -10.69
N VAL A 16 -12.31 12.69 -11.35
CA VAL A 16 -11.89 14.07 -11.01
C VAL A 16 -12.33 14.44 -9.59
N ARG A 17 -13.52 14.00 -9.16
CA ARG A 17 -13.99 14.24 -7.78
C ARG A 17 -13.10 13.52 -6.75
N CYS A 18 -12.77 12.26 -6.99
CA CYS A 18 -11.87 11.50 -6.11
C CYS A 18 -10.46 12.09 -6.10
N GLU A 19 -9.92 12.46 -7.25
CA GLU A 19 -8.61 13.11 -7.34
C GLU A 19 -8.56 14.41 -6.54
N LEU A 20 -9.58 15.26 -6.65
CA LEU A 20 -9.69 16.49 -5.86
C LEU A 20 -9.79 16.21 -4.35
N ALA A 21 -10.52 15.17 -3.95
CA ALA A 21 -10.62 14.76 -2.55
C ALA A 21 -9.28 14.25 -2.00
N ILE A 22 -8.55 13.45 -2.79
CA ILE A 22 -7.21 12.94 -2.45
C ILE A 22 -6.23 14.10 -2.34
N ARG A 23 -6.20 15.04 -3.30
CA ARG A 23 -5.34 16.23 -3.25
C ARG A 23 -5.63 17.12 -2.05
N LYS A 24 -6.89 17.21 -1.62
CA LYS A 24 -7.31 17.91 -0.38
C LYS A 24 -7.02 17.12 0.90
N ASN A 25 -6.54 15.88 0.77
CA ASN A 25 -6.31 14.95 1.86
C ASN A 25 -7.52 14.82 2.81
N SER A 26 -8.73 14.74 2.24
CA SER A 26 -9.98 14.76 3.01
C SER A 26 -10.76 13.45 2.86
N THR A 27 -10.87 12.69 3.95
CA THR A 27 -11.67 11.45 4.00
C THR A 27 -13.15 11.71 3.76
N ALA A 28 -13.68 12.82 4.28
CA ALA A 28 -15.08 13.21 4.07
C ALA A 28 -15.37 13.49 2.59
N ALA A 29 -14.51 14.26 1.92
CA ALA A 29 -14.68 14.54 0.48
C ALA A 29 -14.50 13.28 -0.37
N LEU A 30 -13.61 12.37 0.05
CA LEU A 30 -13.38 11.11 -0.65
C LEU A 30 -14.61 10.20 -0.55
N LYS A 31 -15.17 10.04 0.65
CA LYS A 31 -16.41 9.31 0.89
C LYS A 31 -17.57 9.81 0.03
N ASP A 32 -17.77 11.14 -0.02
CA ASP A 32 -18.84 11.74 -0.81
C ASP A 32 -18.64 11.50 -2.33
N SER A 33 -17.38 11.51 -2.77
CA SER A 33 -17.01 11.24 -4.16
C SER A 33 -17.21 9.76 -4.54
N LEU A 34 -16.82 8.84 -3.66
CA LEU A 34 -17.00 7.40 -3.84
C LEU A 34 -18.48 6.99 -3.79
N THR A 35 -19.27 7.61 -2.90
CA THR A 35 -20.72 7.41 -2.83
C THR A 35 -21.39 7.80 -4.14
N TYR A 36 -20.99 8.95 -4.70
CA TYR A 36 -21.47 9.39 -6.01
C TYR A 36 -21.03 8.46 -7.14
N ALA A 37 -19.77 8.01 -7.14
CA ALA A 37 -19.25 7.07 -8.13
C ALA A 37 -20.02 5.75 -8.12
N LYS A 38 -20.36 5.23 -6.93
CA LYS A 38 -21.11 3.99 -6.75
C LYS A 38 -22.51 4.05 -7.35
N LEU A 39 -23.17 5.21 -7.29
CA LEU A 39 -24.49 5.43 -7.89
C LEU A 39 -24.44 5.44 -9.42
N LEU A 40 -23.32 5.87 -10.02
CA LEU A 40 -23.19 6.02 -11.46
C LEU A 40 -22.61 4.79 -12.16
N LEU A 41 -21.59 4.17 -11.58
CA LEU A 41 -20.74 3.20 -12.28
C LEU A 41 -21.28 1.76 -12.21
N GLY A 42 -22.20 1.45 -11.30
CA GLY A 42 -22.82 0.13 -11.19
C GLY A 42 -21.77 -0.99 -11.13
N SER A 43 -21.70 -1.82 -12.18
CA SER A 43 -20.73 -2.93 -12.28
C SER A 43 -19.28 -2.50 -12.44
N GLU A 44 -19.02 -1.30 -12.96
CA GLU A 44 -17.67 -0.77 -13.16
C GLU A 44 -17.06 -0.20 -11.87
N TYR A 45 -17.87 -0.05 -10.83
CA TYR A 45 -17.45 0.56 -9.57
C TYR A 45 -16.28 -0.17 -8.91
N THR A 46 -16.20 -1.49 -9.01
CA THR A 46 -15.12 -2.27 -8.39
C THR A 46 -13.77 -1.95 -9.02
N SER A 47 -13.68 -1.96 -10.35
CA SER A 47 -12.45 -1.61 -11.07
C SER A 47 -12.07 -0.14 -10.83
N PHE A 48 -13.07 0.75 -10.83
CA PHE A 48 -12.89 2.15 -10.46
C PHE A 48 -12.29 2.31 -9.05
N LEU A 49 -12.81 1.57 -8.07
CA LEU A 49 -12.35 1.64 -6.69
C LEU A 49 -10.89 1.18 -6.55
N GLU A 50 -10.47 0.17 -7.31
CA GLU A 50 -9.07 -0.29 -7.35
C GLU A 50 -8.12 0.78 -7.92
N GLU A 51 -8.53 1.49 -8.97
CA GLU A 51 -7.76 2.59 -9.54
C GLU A 51 -7.64 3.76 -8.55
N VAL A 52 -8.76 4.18 -7.93
CA VAL A 52 -8.74 5.22 -6.90
C VAL A 52 -7.89 4.81 -5.70
N PHE A 53 -7.88 3.52 -5.33
CA PHE A 53 -7.02 3.04 -4.25
C PHE A 53 -5.53 3.13 -4.61
N CYS A 54 -5.16 2.89 -5.86
CA CYS A 54 -3.80 3.12 -6.34
C CYS A 54 -3.40 4.59 -6.18
N ASP A 55 -4.29 5.52 -6.52
CA ASP A 55 -4.04 6.96 -6.34
C ASP A 55 -3.91 7.35 -4.87
N VAL A 56 -4.72 6.77 -3.99
CA VAL A 56 -4.63 6.96 -2.53
C VAL A 56 -3.28 6.47 -1.99
N LEU A 57 -2.80 5.29 -2.44
CA LEU A 57 -1.49 4.75 -2.07
C LEU A 57 -0.35 5.66 -2.54
N ASN A 58 -0.43 6.16 -3.79
CA ASN A 58 0.54 7.10 -4.35
C ASN A 58 0.58 8.44 -3.61
N HIS A 59 -0.55 8.86 -3.03
CA HIS A 59 -0.64 10.08 -2.21
C HIS A 59 -0.06 9.90 -0.80
N ARG A 60 0.16 8.66 -0.33
CA ARG A 60 0.86 8.33 0.94
C ARG A 60 0.17 8.85 2.21
N SER A 61 -1.14 9.07 2.15
CA SER A 61 -1.93 9.48 3.31
C SER A 61 -2.46 8.27 4.05
N ILE A 62 -1.89 7.98 5.22
CA ILE A 62 -2.37 6.88 6.09
C ILE A 62 -3.88 7.02 6.37
N PRO A 63 -4.42 8.19 6.77
CA PRO A 63 -5.87 8.33 6.98
C PRO A 63 -6.73 7.97 5.76
N LEU A 64 -6.32 8.36 4.54
CA LEU A 64 -7.07 8.00 3.34
C LEU A 64 -6.98 6.49 3.06
N ILE A 65 -5.80 5.88 3.23
CA ILE A 65 -5.61 4.44 3.05
C ILE A 65 -6.51 3.67 4.01
N LEU A 66 -6.49 4.02 5.30
CA LEU A 66 -7.32 3.34 6.30
C LEU A 66 -8.80 3.53 6.03
N HIS A 67 -9.21 4.71 5.55
CA HIS A 67 -10.60 4.94 5.14
C HIS A 67 -11.04 3.97 4.03
N MET A 68 -10.20 3.78 3.00
CA MET A 68 -10.49 2.84 1.90
C MET A 68 -10.61 1.38 2.39
N LEU A 69 -9.74 0.98 3.33
CA LEU A 69 -9.76 -0.37 3.90
C LEU A 69 -10.94 -0.62 4.83
N ASP A 70 -11.26 0.34 5.71
CA ASP A 70 -12.26 0.17 6.77
C ASP A 70 -13.70 0.39 6.30
N HIS A 71 -13.91 1.28 5.33
CA HIS A 71 -15.25 1.76 4.97
C HIS A 71 -15.65 1.43 3.54
N GLU A 72 -14.70 1.38 2.62
CA GLU A 72 -14.99 1.20 1.19
C GLU A 72 -14.82 -0.28 0.76
N GLY A 73 -14.41 -1.15 1.68
CA GLY A 73 -14.33 -2.60 1.47
C GLY A 73 -13.16 -3.04 0.59
N VAL A 74 -12.13 -2.18 0.44
CA VAL A 74 -10.91 -2.55 -0.27
C VAL A 74 -10.17 -3.61 0.54
N PRO A 75 -9.82 -4.77 -0.04
CA PRO A 75 -9.12 -5.81 0.69
C PRO A 75 -7.67 -5.37 0.98
N PRO A 76 -7.14 -5.62 2.19
CA PRO A 76 -5.74 -5.31 2.52
C PRO A 76 -4.75 -5.90 1.53
N THR A 77 -5.05 -7.04 0.92
CA THR A 77 -4.24 -7.71 -0.12
C THR A 77 -4.03 -6.87 -1.40
N ASN A 78 -4.74 -5.75 -1.55
CA ASN A 78 -4.50 -4.77 -2.61
C ASN A 78 -3.33 -3.83 -2.31
N VAL A 79 -2.87 -3.76 -1.06
CA VAL A 79 -1.62 -3.09 -0.71
C VAL A 79 -0.45 -4.01 -1.05
N LEU A 80 0.27 -3.68 -2.12
CA LEU A 80 1.44 -4.43 -2.55
C LEU A 80 2.71 -3.91 -1.87
N PRO A 81 3.70 -4.77 -1.59
CA PRO A 81 5.01 -4.31 -1.13
C PRO A 81 5.59 -3.20 -2.02
N SER A 82 5.47 -3.37 -3.34
CA SER A 82 5.96 -2.43 -4.34
C SER A 82 5.27 -1.06 -4.32
N SER A 83 4.08 -0.92 -3.72
CA SER A 83 3.37 0.37 -3.63
C SER A 83 3.71 1.17 -2.38
N ILE A 84 4.37 0.55 -1.39
CA ILE A 84 4.67 1.19 -0.11
C ILE A 84 6.16 1.19 0.27
N TYR A 85 7.01 0.36 -0.33
CA TYR A 85 8.37 0.13 0.16
C TYR A 85 9.21 1.41 0.35
N ASP A 86 9.11 2.39 -0.55
CA ASP A 86 9.93 3.61 -0.53
C ASP A 86 9.47 4.61 0.55
N TRP A 87 8.23 4.51 1.04
CA TRP A 87 7.68 5.40 2.06
C TRP A 87 7.08 4.67 3.28
N ALA A 88 7.21 3.35 3.36
CA ALA A 88 6.76 2.55 4.49
C ALA A 88 7.37 3.04 5.81
N THR A 89 6.54 3.05 6.85
CA THR A 89 6.84 3.40 8.24
C THR A 89 6.21 2.36 9.15
N GLU A 90 6.70 2.22 10.39
CA GLU A 90 6.12 1.30 11.38
C GLU A 90 4.62 1.54 11.59
N ALA A 91 4.22 2.81 11.73
CA ALA A 91 2.82 3.19 11.91
C ALA A 91 1.92 2.72 10.76
N LEU A 92 2.40 2.79 9.51
CA LEU A 92 1.67 2.25 8.37
C LEU A 92 1.57 0.72 8.48
N ILE A 93 2.68 0.04 8.75
CA ILE A 93 2.71 -1.43 8.82
C ILE A 93 1.82 -1.95 9.95
N ASP A 94 1.79 -1.31 11.12
CA ASP A 94 0.91 -1.68 12.22
C ASP A 94 -0.56 -1.46 11.87
N ALA A 95 -0.87 -0.34 11.22
CA ALA A 95 -2.22 -0.05 10.77
C ALA A 95 -2.70 -1.03 9.69
N LEU A 96 -1.83 -1.48 8.78
CA LEU A 96 -2.15 -2.51 7.78
C LEU A 96 -2.28 -3.90 8.42
N SER A 97 -1.35 -4.28 9.30
CA SER A 97 -1.32 -5.59 9.94
C SER A 97 -2.53 -5.81 10.84
N SER A 98 -2.96 -4.77 11.58
CA SER A 98 -4.20 -4.82 12.38
C SER A 98 -5.47 -5.02 11.55
N ARG A 99 -5.40 -4.79 10.22
CA ARG A 99 -6.47 -5.03 9.25
C ARG A 99 -6.29 -6.34 8.48
N GLY A 100 -5.32 -7.18 8.87
CA GLY A 100 -5.07 -8.48 8.26
C GLY A 100 -4.18 -8.43 7.01
N TRP A 101 -3.44 -7.34 6.78
CA TRP A 101 -2.38 -7.35 5.78
C TRP A 101 -1.23 -8.25 6.24
N ASP A 102 -0.84 -9.20 5.40
CA ASP A 102 0.30 -10.07 5.68
C ASP A 102 1.60 -9.39 5.23
N ILE A 103 2.53 -9.18 6.16
CA ILE A 103 3.87 -8.64 5.91
C ILE A 103 4.69 -9.50 4.95
N ASN A 104 4.35 -10.79 4.84
CA ASN A 104 4.97 -11.75 3.93
C ASN A 104 4.27 -11.82 2.57
N THR A 105 3.29 -10.95 2.32
CA THR A 105 2.63 -10.83 1.02
C THR A 105 3.70 -10.65 -0.06
N LYS A 106 3.67 -11.54 -1.05
CA LYS A 106 4.54 -11.46 -2.22
C LYS A 106 3.93 -10.48 -3.23
N GLY A 107 4.77 -9.60 -3.75
CA GLY A 107 4.42 -8.70 -4.82
C GLY A 107 3.95 -9.45 -6.08
N ARG A 108 3.10 -8.79 -6.85
CA ARG A 108 2.65 -9.21 -8.19
C ARG A 108 3.03 -8.11 -9.19
N GLY A 109 3.24 -8.45 -10.46
CA GLY A 109 3.59 -7.48 -11.50
C GLY A 109 5.09 -7.21 -11.63
N VAL A 110 5.51 -5.94 -11.51
CA VAL A 110 6.89 -5.47 -11.83
C VAL A 110 7.98 -6.16 -10.99
N ARG A 111 7.67 -6.52 -9.75
CA ARG A 111 8.57 -7.27 -8.86
C ARG A 111 7.84 -8.49 -8.30
N PRO A 112 7.59 -9.51 -9.14
CA PRO A 112 6.82 -10.66 -8.72
C PRO A 112 7.62 -11.47 -7.71
N GLY A 113 6.97 -11.92 -6.63
CA GLY A 113 7.61 -12.76 -5.61
C GLY A 113 8.38 -12.02 -4.52
N TYR A 114 8.63 -10.72 -4.68
CA TYR A 114 9.33 -9.89 -3.69
C TYR A 114 8.41 -9.48 -2.55
N ARG A 115 8.87 -9.62 -1.32
CA ARG A 115 8.19 -9.13 -0.11
C ARG A 115 8.72 -7.75 0.23
N LEU A 116 8.04 -7.08 1.16
CA LEU A 116 8.45 -5.74 1.63
C LEU A 116 9.89 -5.75 2.16
N ILE A 117 10.26 -6.77 2.95
CA ILE A 117 11.61 -6.92 3.48
C ILE A 117 12.67 -7.04 2.38
N ASP A 118 12.38 -7.79 1.31
CA ASP A 118 13.32 -8.00 0.20
C ASP A 118 13.57 -6.66 -0.54
N ASP A 119 12.54 -5.81 -0.68
CA ASP A 119 12.65 -4.47 -1.26
C ASP A 119 13.40 -3.49 -0.33
N LEU A 120 13.14 -3.52 0.98
CA LEU A 120 13.81 -2.66 1.97
C LEU A 120 15.31 -2.93 2.05
N VAL A 121 15.72 -4.21 2.05
CA VAL A 121 17.13 -4.62 2.12
C VAL A 121 17.88 -4.21 0.85
N LYS A 122 17.27 -4.42 -0.33
CA LYS A 122 17.91 -4.09 -1.61
C LYS A 122 18.19 -2.61 -1.80
N GLN A 123 17.35 -1.74 -1.24
CA GLN A 123 17.48 -0.30 -1.49
C GLN A 123 18.58 0.39 -0.68
N ARG A 124 19.14 -0.23 0.37
CA ARG A 124 20.19 0.37 1.24
C ARG A 124 19.92 1.84 1.64
N ASN A 125 18.66 2.26 1.70
CA ASN A 125 18.26 3.67 1.84
C ASN A 125 17.90 4.02 3.30
N GLY A 126 18.70 3.55 4.27
CA GLY A 126 18.56 3.99 5.67
C GLY A 126 17.28 3.57 6.40
N LYS A 127 16.55 2.58 5.89
CA LYS A 127 15.39 1.96 6.56
C LYS A 127 15.77 0.67 7.31
N GLU A 128 17.00 0.61 7.80
CA GLU A 128 17.57 -0.56 8.48
C GLU A 128 16.79 -0.88 9.76
N ASP A 129 16.44 0.16 10.52
CA ASP A 129 15.68 0.02 11.76
C ASP A 129 14.27 -0.51 11.49
N LEU A 130 13.61 -0.04 10.41
CA LEU A 130 12.33 -0.60 9.99
C LEU A 130 12.50 -2.07 9.61
N ALA A 131 13.48 -2.42 8.77
CA ALA A 131 13.72 -3.81 8.38
C ALA A 131 14.00 -4.71 9.59
N ARG A 132 14.79 -4.23 10.57
CA ARG A 132 15.07 -4.94 11.83
C ARG A 132 13.80 -5.13 12.65
N GLY A 133 13.01 -4.07 12.86
CA GLY A 133 11.73 -4.15 13.58
C GLY A 133 10.70 -5.07 12.90
N LEU A 134 10.70 -5.16 11.57
CA LEU A 134 9.86 -6.12 10.86
C LEU A 134 10.24 -7.59 11.15
N ILE A 135 11.53 -7.87 11.27
CA ILE A 135 12.05 -9.21 11.58
C ILE A 135 11.81 -9.56 13.04
N ASP A 136 12.29 -8.70 13.93
CA ASP A 136 12.39 -8.99 15.36
C ASP A 136 11.01 -8.95 16.04
N GLU A 137 10.15 -8.02 15.63
CA GLU A 137 8.89 -7.75 16.34
C GLU A 137 7.66 -8.26 15.57
N ARG A 138 7.75 -8.36 14.23
CA ARG A 138 6.58 -8.64 13.36
C ARG A 138 6.71 -9.95 12.58
N SER A 139 7.65 -10.82 12.97
CA SER A 139 7.86 -12.16 12.40
C SER A 139 7.93 -12.17 10.87
N ALA A 140 8.49 -11.11 10.26
CA ALA A 140 8.72 -11.08 8.82
C ALA A 140 9.61 -12.28 8.46
N ALA A 141 9.07 -13.18 7.64
CA ALA A 141 9.78 -14.38 7.25
C ALA A 141 11.02 -13.98 6.48
N ILE A 142 12.14 -14.55 6.87
CA ILE A 142 13.41 -14.31 6.19
C ILE A 142 13.52 -15.32 5.02
N ASN A 143 13.04 -16.55 5.20
CA ASN A 143 13.34 -17.69 4.32
C ASN A 143 12.17 -18.25 3.47
N ALA A 144 11.08 -17.52 3.22
CA ALA A 144 9.86 -18.09 2.59
C ALA A 144 9.93 -18.35 1.06
N GLY A 145 11.12 -18.73 0.57
CA GLY A 145 11.39 -19.03 -0.84
C GLY A 145 12.47 -20.09 -1.10
N GLN A 146 13.03 -20.74 -0.08
CA GLN A 146 13.97 -21.84 -0.30
C GLN A 146 13.25 -23.19 -0.36
N ASN A 147 12.62 -23.48 -1.51
CA ASN A 147 12.65 -24.85 -2.00
C ASN A 147 13.82 -24.89 -2.99
N GLU A 148 14.83 -25.71 -2.65
CA GLU A 148 16.18 -25.82 -3.22
C GLU A 148 17.21 -24.84 -2.58
N PRO A 149 18.14 -25.35 -1.75
CA PRO A 149 19.26 -24.57 -1.26
C PRO A 149 20.24 -24.40 -2.41
N ASN A 150 20.15 -23.29 -3.14
CA ASN A 150 21.26 -22.88 -3.99
C ASN A 150 22.37 -22.41 -3.03
N GLU A 151 23.41 -23.24 -2.84
CA GLU A 151 24.55 -23.03 -1.91
C GLU A 151 25.35 -21.72 -2.13
N ARG A 152 24.87 -20.82 -2.99
CA ARG A 152 25.51 -19.55 -3.35
C ARG A 152 24.80 -18.30 -2.84
N ASP A 153 23.56 -18.38 -2.38
CA ASP A 153 22.87 -17.22 -1.85
C ASP A 153 22.92 -17.24 -0.31
N PRO A 154 23.63 -16.27 0.32
CA PRO A 154 23.68 -16.19 1.77
C PRO A 154 22.26 -15.99 2.32
N SER A 155 21.97 -16.62 3.47
CA SER A 155 20.68 -16.45 4.15
C SER A 155 20.35 -14.96 4.29
N PRO A 156 19.08 -14.51 4.17
CA PRO A 156 18.79 -13.08 4.17
C PRO A 156 19.17 -12.36 5.47
N ILE A 157 19.32 -13.06 6.61
CA ILE A 157 20.00 -12.51 7.80
C ILE A 157 21.46 -12.16 7.49
N LEU A 158 22.21 -13.05 6.85
CA LEU A 158 23.58 -12.78 6.40
C LEU A 158 23.62 -11.66 5.36
N GLU A 159 22.64 -11.54 4.45
CA GLU A 159 22.55 -10.37 3.55
C GLU A 159 22.23 -9.08 4.31
N ILE A 160 21.36 -9.11 5.31
CA ILE A 160 21.04 -7.95 6.16
C ILE A 160 22.27 -7.56 6.98
N CYS A 161 22.94 -8.52 7.63
CA CYS A 161 24.19 -8.32 8.37
C CYS A 161 25.33 -7.84 7.45
N ALA A 162 25.43 -8.36 6.22
CA ALA A 162 26.43 -7.96 5.24
C ALA A 162 26.09 -6.63 4.53
N ALA A 163 24.82 -6.31 4.34
CA ALA A 163 24.36 -5.06 3.71
C ALA A 163 24.44 -3.88 4.68
N PHE A 164 24.20 -4.12 5.97
CA PHE A 164 24.17 -3.08 7.01
C PHE A 164 25.38 -3.12 7.97
N GLY A 165 26.36 -3.98 7.71
CA GLY A 165 27.68 -3.92 8.35
C GLY A 165 27.71 -4.25 9.85
N SER A 166 26.67 -4.85 10.42
CA SER A 166 26.67 -5.24 11.83
C SER A 166 26.93 -6.74 11.99
N LEU A 167 28.21 -7.08 12.17
CA LEU A 167 28.69 -8.39 12.66
C LEU A 167 28.63 -8.48 14.20
N ALA A 168 27.89 -7.60 14.86
CA ALA A 168 27.91 -7.46 16.31
C ALA A 168 26.57 -7.86 16.96
N MET A 169 26.02 -9.03 16.65
CA MET A 169 25.10 -9.74 17.54
C MET A 169 25.18 -11.26 17.27
N PHE A 170 26.18 -11.88 17.90
CA PHE A 170 26.13 -13.26 18.39
C PHE A 170 26.67 -13.26 19.82
#